data_AF-A0A523ARJ6-F1
#
_entry.id   AF-A0A523ARJ6-F1
#
_cell.length_a   1.000
_cell.length_b   1.000
_cell.length_c   1.000
_cell.angle_alpha   90.00
_cell.angle_beta   90.00
_cell.angle_gamma   90.00
#
_symmetry.space_group_name_H-M   'P 1'
#
loop_
_entity.id
_entity.type
_entity.pdbx_description
1 polymer ?
#
loop_
_entity_poly.entity_id
_entity_poly.type
_entity_poly.pdbx_seq_one_letter_code
_entity_poly.pdbx_strand_id
1 'polypeptide(L)'
;MKREAEFWRPEGEGVRCLLCPRLCLIPEGKTGFCGARRNEGGRLYTLIYGSVTAANPDPVEKKPLHHFWPGSLVFSLSSVGCNFKCDFCQNWELSQLRLGEVYLREMSP
;
A
#
# COMPACT_ATOMS: atom_id res chain seq x y z
N MET A 1 7.78 2.71 8.84
CA MET A 1 7.41 3.88 9.67
C MET A 1 7.04 5.11 8.84
N LYS A 2 6.49 6.15 9.48
CA LYS A 2 5.99 7.38 8.85
C LYS A 2 7.10 8.12 8.08
N ARG A 3 6.82 8.50 6.83
CA ARG A 3 7.71 9.32 5.98
C ARG A 3 6.87 10.30 5.17
N GLU A 4 7.40 11.47 4.84
CA GLU A 4 6.72 12.36 3.89
C GLU A 4 6.52 11.64 2.55
N ALA A 5 5.31 11.74 2.01
CA ALA A 5 4.95 11.09 0.77
C ALA A 5 5.43 11.91 -0.43
N GLU A 6 5.73 11.21 -1.52
CA GLU A 6 5.90 11.81 -2.84
C GLU A 6 4.57 11.80 -3.61
N PHE A 7 4.53 12.54 -4.72
CA PHE A 7 3.38 12.61 -5.64
C PHE A 7 2.10 13.14 -4.98
N TRP A 8 2.13 14.39 -4.55
CA TRP A 8 0.96 15.10 -4.05
C TRP A 8 1.12 16.61 -4.24
N ARG A 9 0.03 17.36 -4.08
CA ARG A 9 0.03 18.83 -4.04
C ARG A 9 -1.02 19.34 -3.05
N PRO A 10 -0.84 20.52 -2.44
CA PRO A 10 -1.92 21.21 -1.74
C PRO A 10 -3.09 21.48 -2.70
N GLU A 11 -4.33 21.34 -2.23
CA GLU A 11 -5.52 21.67 -3.02
C GLU A 11 -6.70 22.04 -2.10
N GLY A 12 -7.09 23.31 -2.12
CA GLY A 12 -8.10 23.85 -1.19
C GLY A 12 -7.68 23.69 0.27
N GLU A 13 -8.58 23.18 1.10
CA GLU A 13 -8.34 22.87 2.53
C GLU A 13 -7.72 21.48 2.76
N GLY A 14 -7.25 20.81 1.71
CA GLY A 14 -6.68 19.47 1.79
C GLY A 14 -5.46 19.28 0.92
N VAL A 15 -5.07 18.02 0.76
CA VAL A 15 -3.97 17.60 -0.13
C VAL A 15 -4.49 16.62 -1.16
N ARG A 16 -4.13 16.84 -2.43
CA ARG A 16 -4.43 15.92 -3.53
C ARG A 16 -3.29 14.91 -3.65
N CYS A 17 -3.56 13.64 -3.38
CA CYS A 17 -2.63 12.54 -3.62
C CYS A 17 -2.66 12.13 -5.09
N LEU A 18 -1.50 12.06 -5.74
CA LEU A 18 -1.34 11.75 -7.17
C LEU A 18 -0.66 10.39 -7.43
N LEU A 19 -0.38 9.60 -6.38
CA LEU A 19 0.35 8.33 -6.50
C LEU A 19 -0.39 7.28 -7.35
N CYS A 20 -1.73 7.27 -7.30
CA CYS A 20 -2.52 6.26 -8.00
C CYS A 20 -3.76 6.89 -8.65
N PRO A 21 -4.42 6.18 -9.58
CA PRO A 21 -5.55 6.73 -10.36
C PRO A 21 -6.77 7.19 -9.53
N ARG A 22 -6.86 6.87 -8.24
CA ARG A 22 -7.94 7.38 -7.37
C ARG A 22 -7.86 8.89 -7.11
N LEU A 23 -6.67 9.48 -7.25
CA LEU A 23 -6.45 10.92 -7.07
C LEU A 23 -7.12 11.49 -5.80
N CYS A 24 -6.96 10.85 -4.63
CA CYS A 24 -7.73 11.21 -3.42
C CYS A 24 -7.48 12.68 -3.01
N LEU A 25 -8.54 13.46 -2.77
CA LEU A 25 -8.46 14.70 -1.99
C LEU A 25 -8.59 14.34 -0.52
N ILE A 26 -7.56 14.63 0.27
CA ILE A 26 -7.45 14.18 1.65
C ILE A 26 -7.51 15.40 2.57
N PRO A 27 -8.60 15.59 3.33
CA PRO A 27 -8.72 16.65 4.32
C PRO A 27 -7.70 16.50 5.45
N GLU A 28 -7.44 17.58 6.17
CA GLU A 28 -6.54 17.59 7.34
C GLU A 28 -6.90 16.48 8.35
N GLY A 29 -5.88 15.77 8.83
CA GLY A 29 -6.02 14.69 9.79
C GLY A 29 -6.66 13.40 9.25
N LYS A 30 -7.05 13.34 7.97
CA LYS A 30 -7.68 12.16 7.35
C LYS A 30 -6.68 11.34 6.52
N THR A 31 -7.08 10.12 6.20
CA THR A 31 -6.34 9.22 5.30
C THR A 31 -7.00 9.12 3.93
N GLY A 32 -6.20 8.82 2.90
CA GLY A 32 -6.71 8.47 1.58
C GLY A 32 -7.41 7.10 1.59
N PHE A 33 -8.04 6.75 0.47
CA PHE A 33 -8.83 5.52 0.34
C PHE A 33 -8.09 4.26 0.79
N CYS A 34 -6.79 4.14 0.45
CA CYS A 34 -5.98 2.97 0.80
C CYS A 34 -5.61 2.86 2.29
N GLY A 35 -5.93 3.86 3.12
CA GLY A 35 -5.56 3.91 4.54
C GLY A 35 -4.07 4.17 4.82
N ALA A 36 -3.21 4.09 3.80
CA ALA A 36 -1.76 4.15 3.96
C ALA A 36 -1.16 5.56 3.92
N ARG A 37 -1.90 6.58 3.45
CA ARG A 37 -1.42 7.96 3.35
C ARG A 37 -2.32 8.92 4.11
N ARG A 38 -1.73 9.79 4.93
CA ARG A 38 -2.44 10.73 5.83
C ARG A 38 -2.01 12.17 5.57
N ASN A 39 -2.98 13.08 5.54
CA ASN A 39 -2.70 14.51 5.55
C ASN A 39 -2.48 14.96 7.01
N GLU A 40 -1.33 15.57 7.27
CA GLU A 40 -0.99 16.14 8.57
C GLU A 40 -0.28 17.48 8.37
N GLY A 41 -0.88 18.56 8.89
CA GLY A 41 -0.35 19.91 8.76
C GLY A 41 -0.25 20.38 7.30
N GLY A 42 -1.21 20.00 6.45
CA GLY A 42 -1.19 20.32 5.02
C GLY A 42 -0.09 19.61 4.22
N ARG A 43 0.55 18.59 4.79
CA ARG A 43 1.55 17.74 4.12
C ARG A 43 1.08 16.29 4.10
N LEU A 44 1.34 15.61 2.99
CA LEU A 44 0.98 14.19 2.86
C LEU A 44 2.12 13.30 3.37
N TYR A 45 1.78 12.34 4.24
CA TYR A 45 2.70 11.34 4.76
C TYR A 45 2.26 9.94 4.34
N THR A 46 3.21 9.06 4.03
CA THR A 46 2.97 7.61 4.03
C THR A 46 3.21 7.07 5.44
N LEU A 47 2.32 6.19 5.89
CA LEU A 47 2.36 5.59 7.21
C LEU A 47 3.04 4.21 7.21
N ILE A 48 3.33 3.67 6.02
CA ILE A 48 3.73 2.27 5.82
C ILE A 48 5.13 2.12 5.19
N TYR A 49 5.96 3.16 5.17
CA TYR A 49 7.27 3.09 4.52
C TYR A 49 8.16 2.05 5.22
N GLY A 50 8.62 1.01 4.51
CA GLY A 50 9.39 -0.09 5.12
C GLY A 50 8.57 -1.02 6.02
N SER A 51 7.23 -0.89 6.04
CA SER A 51 6.34 -1.78 6.80
C SER A 51 5.85 -2.91 5.90
N VAL A 52 6.08 -4.15 6.32
CA VAL A 52 5.84 -5.36 5.52
C VAL A 52 4.84 -6.25 6.24
N THR A 53 3.82 -6.72 5.52
CA THR A 53 2.84 -7.71 6.02
C THR A 53 3.25 -9.14 5.67
N ALA A 54 3.87 -9.34 4.50
CA ALA A 54 4.42 -10.62 4.09
C ALA A 54 5.65 -10.44 3.18
N ALA A 55 6.63 -11.33 3.34
CA ALA A 55 7.86 -11.40 2.56
C ALA A 55 8.26 -12.88 2.40
N ASN A 56 7.95 -13.48 1.25
CA ASN A 56 8.11 -14.92 1.05
C ASN A 56 8.70 -15.25 -0.33
N PRO A 57 9.67 -16.18 -0.42
CA PRO A 57 9.95 -16.88 -1.68
C PRO A 57 8.81 -17.88 -1.94
N ASP A 58 8.10 -17.70 -3.05
CA ASP A 58 7.05 -18.61 -3.52
C ASP A 58 7.48 -19.22 -4.86
N PRO A 59 6.98 -20.41 -5.24
CA PRO A 59 7.08 -20.88 -6.62
C PRO A 59 6.40 -19.91 -7.60
N VAL A 60 6.99 -19.72 -8.78
CA VAL A 60 6.45 -18.82 -9.82
C VAL A 60 5.04 -19.22 -10.27
N GLU A 61 4.68 -20.50 -10.15
CA GLU A 61 3.38 -21.08 -10.51
C GLU A 61 2.21 -20.51 -9.69
N LYS A 62 2.49 -19.89 -8.53
CA LYS A 62 1.47 -19.18 -7.73
C LYS A 62 1.02 -17.88 -8.42
N LYS A 63 1.81 -17.35 -9.36
CA LYS A 63 1.51 -16.10 -10.07
C LYS A 63 0.64 -16.40 -11.30
N PRO A 64 -0.25 -15.49 -11.70
CA PRO A 64 -1.13 -15.68 -12.85
C PRO A 64 -0.38 -15.49 -14.19
N LEU A 65 0.69 -16.27 -14.40
CA LEU A 65 1.55 -16.23 -15.57
C LEU A 65 1.59 -17.63 -16.20
N HIS A 66 1.21 -17.74 -17.47
CA HIS A 66 1.20 -19.02 -18.17
C HIS A 66 2.61 -19.39 -18.67
N HIS A 67 3.10 -20.56 -18.26
CA HIS A 67 4.39 -21.13 -18.69
C HIS A 67 5.58 -20.15 -18.57
N PHE A 68 5.59 -19.36 -17.49
CA PHE A 68 6.66 -18.40 -17.22
C PHE A 68 7.67 -19.02 -16.23
N TRP A 69 8.83 -19.40 -16.77
CA TRP A 69 9.99 -19.91 -16.04
C TRP A 69 9.70 -21.04 -15.01
N PRO A 70 9.15 -22.20 -15.44
CA PRO A 70 8.71 -23.25 -14.53
C PRO A 70 9.78 -23.74 -13.54
N GLY A 71 9.36 -24.01 -12.30
CA GLY A 71 10.20 -24.49 -11.19
C GLY A 71 11.06 -23.41 -10.53
N SER A 72 11.02 -22.16 -11.01
CA SER A 72 11.75 -21.04 -10.42
C SER A 72 11.05 -20.46 -9.20
N LEU A 73 11.81 -19.72 -8.39
CA LEU A 73 11.29 -18.96 -7.25
C LEU A 73 11.05 -17.50 -7.61
N VAL A 74 10.01 -16.92 -7.03
CA VAL A 74 9.70 -15.50 -7.06
C VAL A 74 9.60 -14.96 -5.64
N PHE A 75 10.28 -13.84 -5.37
CA PHE A 75 10.17 -13.17 -4.08
C PHE A 75 8.96 -12.24 -4.07
N SER A 76 8.02 -12.49 -3.16
CA SER A 76 6.80 -11.72 -2.99
C SER A 76 6.90 -10.85 -1.76
N LEU A 77 6.70 -9.54 -1.93
CA LEU A 77 6.69 -8.56 -0.86
C LEU A 77 5.36 -7.80 -0.87
N SER A 78 4.78 -7.56 0.31
CA SER A 78 3.54 -6.80 0.45
C SER A 78 3.53 -5.93 1.69
N SER A 79 2.63 -4.94 1.69
CA SER A 79 2.35 -4.05 2.82
C SER A 79 0.84 -3.98 3.06
N VAL A 80 0.44 -3.22 4.08
CA VAL A 80 -0.97 -3.00 4.43
C VAL A 80 -1.61 -1.92 3.57
N GLY A 81 -2.87 -2.14 3.20
CA GLY A 81 -3.68 -1.21 2.43
C GLY A 81 -3.54 -1.37 0.91
N CYS A 82 -4.61 -1.04 0.19
CA CYS A 82 -4.68 -1.13 -1.27
C CYS A 82 -5.54 -0.02 -1.86
N ASN A 83 -5.20 0.46 -3.05
CA ASN A 83 -6.03 1.40 -3.79
C ASN A 83 -7.21 0.71 -4.53
N PHE A 84 -7.31 -0.61 -4.47
CA PHE A 84 -8.41 -1.41 -5.01
C PHE A 84 -9.20 -2.10 -3.89
N LYS A 85 -10.47 -2.40 -4.21
CA LYS A 85 -11.38 -3.20 -3.37
C LYS A 85 -11.99 -4.28 -4.25
N CYS A 86 -11.16 -5.24 -4.67
CA CYS A 86 -11.58 -6.28 -5.60
C CYS A 86 -12.49 -7.29 -4.91
N ASP A 87 -13.57 -7.70 -5.56
CA ASP A 87 -14.55 -8.64 -4.99
C ASP A 87 -13.95 -10.03 -4.70
N PHE A 88 -12.99 -10.46 -5.51
CA PHE A 88 -12.31 -11.76 -5.40
C PHE A 88 -10.83 -11.62 -5.06
N CYS A 89 -10.49 -10.65 -4.21
CA CYS A 89 -9.10 -10.44 -3.82
C CYS A 89 -8.57 -11.63 -3.01
N GLN A 90 -7.60 -12.40 -3.54
CA GLN A 90 -6.97 -13.47 -2.78
C GLN A 90 -6.15 -12.97 -1.58
N ASN A 91 -5.67 -11.73 -1.64
CA ASN A 91 -4.88 -11.10 -0.57
C ASN A 91 -5.72 -10.16 0.30
N TRP A 92 -7.05 -10.37 0.39
CA TRP A 92 -7.95 -9.43 1.07
C TRP A 92 -7.58 -9.24 2.55
N GLU A 93 -7.13 -10.30 3.22
CA GLU A 93 -6.70 -10.30 4.63
C GLU A 93 -5.51 -9.39 4.92
N LEU A 94 -4.74 -9.00 3.90
CA LEU A 94 -3.62 -8.06 4.05
C LEU A 94 -3.92 -6.70 3.42
N SER A 95 -4.57 -6.72 2.25
CA SER A 95 -4.77 -5.55 1.40
C SER A 95 -5.95 -4.66 1.84
N GLN A 96 -6.94 -5.23 2.52
CA GLN A 96 -8.16 -4.51 2.93
C GLN A 96 -8.16 -4.12 4.41
N LEU A 97 -7.19 -4.61 5.18
CA LEU A 97 -6.99 -4.19 6.57
C LEU A 97 -6.35 -2.80 6.65
N ARG A 98 -6.53 -2.16 7.80
CA ARG A 98 -5.95 -0.86 8.15
C ARG A 98 -4.79 -1.03 9.12
N LEU A 99 -4.05 0.06 9.28
CA LEU A 99 -3.02 0.17 10.30
C LEU A 99 -3.61 -0.11 11.70
N GLY A 100 -3.00 -1.03 12.44
CA GLY A 100 -3.46 -1.49 13.75
C GLY A 100 -4.27 -2.79 13.71
N GLU A 101 -4.73 -3.22 12.54
CA GLU A 101 -5.51 -4.47 12.38
C GLU A 101 -4.65 -5.65 11.92
N VAL A 102 -3.42 -5.39 11.48
CA VAL A 102 -2.49 -6.40 10.94
C VAL A 102 -1.11 -6.27 11.55
N TYR A 103 -0.44 -7.41 11.75
CA TYR A 103 0.96 -7.42 12.16
C TYR A 103 1.85 -6.88 11.03
N LEU A 104 2.78 -6.00 11.39
CA LEU A 104 3.74 -5.39 10.48
C LEU A 104 5.16 -5.67 10.97
N ARG A 105 6.00 -6.17 10.07
CA ARG A 105 7.45 -6.25 10.26
C ARG A 105 8.11 -5.06 9.59
N GLU A 106 9.09 -4.45 10.25
CA GLU A 106 9.93 -3.44 9.60
C GLU A 106 11.02 -4.14 8.77
N MET A 107 11.24 -3.64 7.55
CA MET A 107 12.30 -4.10 6.67
C MET A 107 12.98 -2.87 6.07
N SER A 108 14.28 -2.74 6.31
CA SER A 108 15.08 -1.67 5.71
C SER A 108 15.12 -1.84 4.18
N PRO A 109 15.11 -0.74 3.42
CA PRO A 109 15.41 -0.74 1.99
C PRO A 109 16.78 -1.35 1.69
#